data_AF-A0A7S1CDD4-F1
#
_entry.id   AF-A0A7S1CDD4-F1
#
_cell.length_a   1.000
_cell.length_b   1.000
_cell.length_c   1.000
_cell.angle_alpha   90.00
_cell.angle_beta   90.00
_cell.angle_gamma   90.00
#
_symmetry.space_group_name_H-M   'P 1'
#
loop_
_entity.id
_entity.type
_entity.pdbx_description
1 polymer ?
#
loop_
_entity_poly.entity_id
_entity_poly.type
_entity_poly.pdbx_seq_one_letter_code
_entity_poly.pdbx_strand_id
1 'polypeptide(L)'
;AGVNAGDDTSAGATFAVEIELTAAGLARWAEVATIVFQYIKLLRDTGVMPWVQDELRNLARLRFRFPEEEEPTDHVERLADIMAPSIIKPEELLMWETLYDELDAELVAELMRHLDARSVIVELSSPWFDPDPARRHDRDEVALHKAAIAAFEAERREPGSAADILGGAVPLTPDGIDSTERWFGTKFARTPLPDALAALWNDPPPHPDLAVPPRNKFIPENLALLPHPDDMAAALNPDGTRSVLRRGGGGGGGGRGGG
;
A
#
# COMPACT_ATOMS: atom_id res chain seq x y z
N ALA A 1 1.50 12.18 -18.55
CA ALA A 1 1.07 13.30 -17.70
C ALA A 1 1.20 12.74 -16.30
N GLY A 2 2.26 13.10 -15.58
CA GLY A 2 2.42 12.69 -14.19
C GLY A 2 1.59 13.66 -13.37
N VAL A 3 0.43 13.20 -12.90
CA VAL A 3 -0.42 13.95 -12.00
C VAL A 3 -0.51 13.10 -10.74
N ASN A 4 0.37 13.38 -9.78
CA ASN A 4 0.15 13.00 -8.39
C ASN A 4 -0.91 13.94 -7.81
N ALA A 5 -2.17 13.69 -8.17
CA ALA A 5 -3.35 14.23 -7.53
C ALA A 5 -4.28 13.06 -7.24
N GLY A 6 -4.76 12.95 -6.00
CA GLY A 6 -5.53 11.85 -5.42
C GLY A 6 -6.31 10.97 -6.39
N ASP A 7 -6.09 9.66 -6.24
CA ASP A 7 -6.36 8.57 -7.18
C ASP A 7 -7.83 8.24 -7.49
N ASP A 8 -8.82 9.05 -7.09
CA ASP A 8 -10.23 8.73 -7.31
C ASP A 8 -11.01 9.95 -7.81
N THR A 9 -11.36 9.94 -9.10
CA THR A 9 -12.34 10.88 -9.65
C THR A 9 -13.67 10.17 -9.85
N SER A 10 -14.76 10.94 -9.97
CA SER A 10 -16.06 10.37 -10.37
C SER A 10 -16.06 9.66 -11.73
N ALA A 11 -14.99 9.83 -12.53
CA ALA A 11 -14.82 9.24 -13.85
C ALA A 11 -13.89 8.02 -13.88
N GLY A 12 -13.10 7.77 -12.83
CA GLY A 12 -12.14 6.67 -12.79
C GLY A 12 -11.17 6.75 -11.63
N ALA A 13 -10.58 5.61 -11.33
CA ALA A 13 -9.61 5.39 -10.26
C ALA A 13 -8.27 4.89 -10.82
N THR A 14 -7.18 5.20 -10.13
CA THR A 14 -5.83 4.71 -10.44
C THR A 14 -5.34 3.76 -9.37
N PHE A 15 -4.58 2.74 -9.79
CA PHE A 15 -3.90 1.81 -8.89
C PHE A 15 -2.40 1.90 -9.15
N ALA A 16 -1.66 2.39 -8.17
CA ALA A 16 -0.22 2.61 -8.28
C ALA A 16 0.58 1.61 -7.43
N VAL A 17 1.71 1.16 -7.99
CA VAL A 17 2.74 0.41 -7.26
C VAL A 17 4.02 1.23 -7.37
N GLU A 18 4.44 1.84 -6.26
CA GLU A 18 5.63 2.67 -6.20
C GLU A 18 6.81 1.87 -5.64
N ILE A 19 7.93 1.88 -6.37
CA ILE A 19 9.15 1.18 -5.97
C ILE A 19 10.32 2.15 -6.11
N GLU A 20 11.00 2.42 -5.00
CA GLU A 20 12.27 3.14 -5.03
C GLU A 20 13.37 2.22 -5.58
N LEU A 21 14.00 2.65 -6.66
CA LEU A 21 15.02 1.86 -7.35
C LEU A 21 16.42 2.23 -6.88
N THR A 22 17.26 1.22 -6.69
CA THR A 22 18.71 1.42 -6.63
C THR A 22 19.26 1.69 -8.03
N ALA A 23 20.51 2.15 -8.15
CA ALA A 23 21.14 2.33 -9.47
C ALA A 23 21.16 1.04 -10.32
N ALA A 24 21.36 -0.12 -9.67
CA ALA A 24 21.24 -1.43 -10.33
C ALA A 24 19.76 -1.76 -10.67
N GLY A 25 18.83 -1.40 -9.79
CA GLY A 25 17.39 -1.52 -10.03
C GLY A 25 16.92 -0.71 -11.23
N LEU A 26 17.46 0.50 -11.45
CA LEU A 26 17.15 1.30 -12.63
C LEU A 26 17.64 0.63 -13.92
N ALA A 27 18.85 0.07 -13.92
CA ALA A 27 19.37 -0.66 -15.08
C ALA A 27 18.53 -1.92 -15.39
N ARG A 28 17.92 -2.53 -14.37
CA ARG A 28 17.12 -3.76 -14.45
C ARG A 28 15.62 -3.54 -14.20
N TRP A 29 15.12 -2.33 -14.46
CA TRP A 29 13.75 -1.94 -14.06
C TRP A 29 12.67 -2.90 -14.60
N ALA A 30 12.91 -3.50 -15.77
CA ALA A 30 11.96 -4.42 -16.38
C ALA A 30 11.91 -5.80 -15.73
N GLU A 31 13.02 -6.24 -15.14
CA GLU A 31 13.03 -7.43 -14.28
C GLU A 31 12.24 -7.14 -12.99
N VAL A 32 12.43 -5.95 -12.40
CA VAL A 32 11.64 -5.51 -11.23
C VAL A 32 10.14 -5.49 -11.55
N ALA A 33 9.75 -4.89 -12.68
CA ALA A 33 8.37 -4.91 -13.14
C ALA A 33 7.86 -6.35 -13.38
N THR A 34 8.69 -7.23 -13.92
CA THR A 34 8.35 -8.66 -14.10
C THR A 34 8.04 -9.32 -12.75
N ILE A 35 8.81 -9.03 -11.69
CA ILE A 35 8.55 -9.54 -10.34
C ILE A 35 7.20 -9.05 -9.80
N VAL A 36 6.83 -7.79 -10.07
CA VAL A 36 5.51 -7.27 -9.71
C VAL A 36 4.40 -8.05 -10.40
N PHE A 37 4.51 -8.29 -11.71
CA PHE A 37 3.53 -9.08 -12.45
C PHE A 37 3.50 -10.55 -12.02
N GLN A 38 4.63 -11.13 -11.64
CA GLN A 38 4.69 -12.48 -11.03
C GLN A 38 3.91 -12.53 -9.73
N TYR A 39 4.02 -11.49 -8.89
CA TYR A 39 3.26 -11.40 -7.65
C TYR A 39 1.76 -11.19 -7.90
N ILE A 40 1.39 -10.34 -8.85
CA ILE A 40 -0.02 -10.17 -9.27
C ILE A 40 -0.61 -11.50 -9.77
N LYS A 41 0.14 -12.26 -10.58
CA LYS A 41 -0.28 -13.59 -11.02
C LYS A 41 -0.46 -14.54 -9.84
N LEU A 42 0.48 -14.57 -8.89
CA LEU A 42 0.37 -15.38 -7.67
C LEU A 42 -0.90 -15.05 -6.88
N LEU A 43 -1.23 -13.77 -6.73
CA LEU A 43 -2.45 -13.32 -6.04
C LEU A 43 -3.71 -13.73 -6.81
N ARG A 44 -3.71 -13.61 -8.15
CA ARG A 44 -4.82 -14.02 -9.01
C ARG A 44 -5.08 -15.53 -8.91
N ASP A 45 -4.03 -16.34 -8.88
CA ASP A 45 -4.12 -17.80 -8.80
C ASP A 45 -4.52 -18.27 -7.38
N THR A 46 -4.11 -17.53 -6.34
CA THR A 46 -4.46 -17.85 -4.93
C THR A 46 -5.90 -17.44 -4.60
N GLY A 47 -6.36 -16.29 -5.14
CA GLY A 47 -7.65 -15.70 -4.82
C GLY A 47 -7.69 -15.03 -3.44
N VAL A 48 -8.90 -14.59 -3.06
CA VAL A 48 -9.14 -13.95 -1.76
C VAL A 48 -9.05 -14.97 -0.64
N MET A 49 -8.16 -14.71 0.32
CA MET A 49 -8.00 -15.55 1.49
C MET A 49 -8.87 -15.05 2.65
N PRO A 50 -9.74 -15.89 3.25
CA PRO A 50 -10.62 -15.46 4.33
C PRO A 50 -9.89 -14.87 5.54
N TRP A 51 -8.72 -15.42 5.89
CA TRP A 51 -7.94 -14.92 7.02
C TRP A 51 -7.43 -13.49 6.81
N VAL A 52 -7.16 -13.07 5.57
CA VAL A 52 -6.74 -11.69 5.27
C VAL A 52 -7.88 -10.72 5.53
N GLN A 53 -9.10 -11.08 5.12
CA GLN A 53 -10.29 -10.27 5.40
C GLN A 53 -10.52 -10.12 6.90
N ASP A 54 -10.38 -11.22 7.67
CA ASP A 54 -10.51 -11.19 9.12
C ASP A 54 -9.47 -10.26 9.77
N GLU A 55 -8.22 -10.26 9.26
CA GLU A 55 -7.18 -9.35 9.73
C GLU A 55 -7.47 -7.88 9.42
N LEU A 56 -7.82 -7.56 8.17
CA LEU A 56 -8.17 -6.20 7.76
C LEU A 56 -9.35 -5.68 8.57
N ARG A 57 -10.38 -6.51 8.76
CA ARG A 57 -11.55 -6.18 9.60
C ARG A 57 -11.15 -5.95 11.05
N ASN A 58 -10.26 -6.76 11.62
CA ASN A 58 -9.81 -6.57 13.00
C ASN A 58 -9.01 -5.26 13.12
N LEU A 59 -8.07 -5.01 12.22
CA LEU A 59 -7.29 -3.77 12.18
C LEU A 59 -8.16 -2.53 12.03
N ALA A 60 -9.17 -2.57 11.15
CA ALA A 60 -10.17 -1.52 10.99
C ALA A 60 -10.92 -1.22 12.30
N ARG A 61 -11.42 -2.25 12.98
CA ARG A 61 -12.11 -2.11 14.27
C ARG A 61 -11.20 -1.52 15.35
N LEU A 62 -9.92 -1.88 15.35
CA LEU A 62 -8.93 -1.34 16.27
C LEU A 62 -8.68 0.15 16.02
N ARG A 63 -8.46 0.54 14.76
CA ARG A 63 -8.29 1.95 14.36
C ARG A 63 -9.51 2.80 14.71
N PHE A 64 -10.71 2.26 14.50
CA PHE A 64 -11.95 2.96 14.84
C PHE A 64 -12.16 3.10 16.36
N ARG A 65 -11.84 2.07 17.14
CA ARG A 65 -12.06 2.06 18.59
C ARG A 65 -11.01 2.87 19.35
N PHE A 66 -9.78 2.91 18.85
CA PHE A 66 -8.64 3.58 19.46
C PHE A 66 -7.99 4.53 18.46
N PRO A 67 -8.71 5.56 17.97
CA PRO A 67 -8.12 6.56 17.08
C PRO A 67 -7.10 7.38 17.85
N GLU A 68 -6.08 7.85 17.14
CA GLU A 68 -5.16 8.87 17.67
C GLU A 68 -5.89 10.21 17.77
N GLU A 69 -5.44 11.06 18.69
CA GLU A 69 -5.99 12.41 18.82
C GLU A 69 -5.59 13.23 17.58
N GLU A 70 -6.60 13.79 16.92
CA GLU A 70 -6.47 14.55 15.68
C GLU A 70 -6.68 16.05 15.95
N GLU A 71 -5.97 16.89 15.23
CA GLU A 71 -6.16 18.34 15.29
C GLU A 71 -7.58 18.72 14.84
N PRO A 72 -8.29 19.59 15.58
CA PRO A 72 -9.69 19.92 15.28
C PRO A 72 -9.93 20.47 13.87
N THR A 73 -8.95 21.17 13.30
CA THR A 73 -9.03 21.73 11.94
C THR A 73 -9.08 20.62 10.90
N ASP A 74 -8.13 19.68 10.99
CA ASP A 74 -8.03 18.54 10.07
C ASP A 74 -9.27 17.65 10.18
N HIS A 75 -9.77 17.47 11.40
CA HIS A 75 -10.99 16.71 11.65
C HIS A 75 -12.21 17.29 10.91
N VAL A 76 -12.44 18.61 11.01
CA VAL A 76 -13.59 19.27 10.38
C VAL A 76 -13.44 19.31 8.86
N GLU A 77 -12.23 19.54 8.35
CA GLU A 77 -11.93 19.51 6.91
C GLU A 77 -12.23 18.14 6.32
N ARG A 78 -11.66 17.08 6.90
CA ARG A 78 -11.90 15.70 6.45
C ARG A 78 -13.38 15.35 6.46
N LEU A 79 -14.11 15.67 7.54
CA LEU A 79 -15.54 15.42 7.61
C LEU A 79 -16.32 16.19 6.55
N ALA A 80 -15.98 17.45 6.28
CA ALA A 80 -16.63 18.25 5.25
C ALA A 80 -16.43 17.65 3.85
N ASP A 81 -15.24 17.15 3.55
CA ASP A 81 -14.92 16.47 2.29
C ASP A 81 -15.71 15.18 2.13
N ILE A 82 -15.79 14.35 3.18
CA ILE A 82 -16.59 13.12 3.17
C ILE A 82 -18.09 13.43 3.00
N MET A 83 -18.59 14.54 3.57
CA MET A 83 -19.99 14.93 3.44
C MET A 83 -20.33 15.46 2.03
N ALA A 84 -19.35 15.87 1.22
CA ALA A 84 -19.61 16.52 -0.06
C ALA A 84 -20.23 15.58 -1.11
N PRO A 85 -19.74 14.33 -1.31
CA PRO A 85 -20.48 13.32 -2.03
C PRO A 85 -21.71 12.94 -1.18
N SER A 86 -22.91 13.34 -1.58
CA SER A 86 -24.17 13.03 -0.85
C SER A 86 -24.58 11.55 -0.89
N ILE A 87 -23.61 10.66 -0.92
CA ILE A 87 -23.71 9.20 -0.99
C ILE A 87 -23.76 8.61 0.42
N ILE A 88 -23.14 9.28 1.39
CA ILE A 88 -22.96 8.76 2.75
C ILE A 88 -24.07 9.27 3.66
N LYS A 89 -24.63 8.38 4.48
CA LYS A 89 -25.65 8.77 5.46
C LYS A 89 -25.01 9.42 6.69
N PRO A 90 -25.67 10.40 7.33
CA PRO A 90 -25.12 11.06 8.52
C PRO A 90 -24.72 10.09 9.65
N GLU A 91 -25.40 8.95 9.78
CA GLU A 91 -25.12 7.95 10.81
C GLU A 91 -23.87 7.12 10.53
N GLU A 92 -23.42 7.08 9.28
CA GLU A 92 -22.28 6.28 8.80
C GLU A 92 -21.01 7.14 8.68
N LEU A 93 -21.11 8.47 8.83
CA LEU A 93 -20.06 9.43 8.54
C LEU A 93 -18.73 9.13 9.23
N LEU A 94 -18.75 8.80 10.52
CA LEU A 94 -17.54 8.51 11.30
C LEU A 94 -16.97 7.12 11.03
N MET A 95 -17.79 6.21 10.51
CA MET A 95 -17.42 4.82 10.26
C MET A 95 -16.92 4.60 8.83
N TRP A 96 -17.38 5.44 7.89
CA TRP A 96 -17.24 5.29 6.45
C TRP A 96 -15.82 4.98 5.98
N GLU A 97 -14.83 5.72 6.47
CA GLU A 97 -13.44 5.57 6.02
C GLU A 97 -12.71 4.41 6.70
N THR A 98 -13.22 3.94 7.83
CA THR A 98 -12.46 3.06 8.72
C THR A 98 -12.98 1.63 8.71
N LEU A 99 -14.30 1.44 8.73
CA LEU A 99 -14.90 0.11 8.89
C LEU A 99 -15.23 -0.52 7.53
N TYR A 100 -14.57 -1.64 7.25
CA TYR A 100 -14.86 -2.49 6.11
C TYR A 100 -15.88 -3.56 6.52
N ASP A 101 -17.01 -3.65 5.79
CA ASP A 101 -18.05 -4.64 6.04
C ASP A 101 -17.62 -6.04 5.58
N GLU A 102 -17.84 -6.37 4.31
CA GLU A 102 -17.48 -7.64 3.69
C GLU A 102 -16.65 -7.40 2.43
N LEU A 103 -15.57 -8.17 2.28
CA LEU A 103 -14.75 -8.14 1.09
C LEU A 103 -15.49 -8.94 0.00
N ASP A 104 -15.92 -8.25 -1.05
CA ASP A 104 -16.53 -8.88 -2.20
C ASP A 104 -15.45 -9.59 -3.03
N ALA A 105 -15.39 -10.91 -2.91
CA ALA A 105 -14.40 -11.72 -3.60
C ALA A 105 -14.59 -11.71 -5.14
N GLU A 106 -15.82 -11.50 -5.62
CA GLU A 106 -16.09 -11.39 -7.06
C GLU A 106 -15.57 -10.05 -7.59
N LEU A 107 -15.83 -8.96 -6.86
CA LEU A 107 -15.29 -7.63 -7.20
C LEU A 107 -13.76 -7.62 -7.19
N VAL A 108 -13.13 -8.20 -6.17
CA VAL A 108 -11.66 -8.31 -6.13
C VAL A 108 -11.13 -9.10 -7.33
N ALA A 109 -11.78 -10.23 -7.66
CA ALA A 109 -11.39 -11.03 -8.81
C ALA A 109 -11.58 -10.25 -10.13
N GLU A 110 -12.64 -9.44 -10.26
CA GLU A 110 -12.89 -8.56 -11.40
C GLU A 110 -11.78 -7.51 -11.53
N LEU A 111 -11.47 -6.78 -10.46
CA LEU A 111 -10.40 -5.77 -10.44
C LEU A 111 -9.04 -6.38 -10.79
N MET A 112 -8.73 -7.57 -10.25
CA MET A 112 -7.49 -8.29 -10.53
C MET A 112 -7.33 -8.70 -12.01
N ARG A 113 -8.43 -8.78 -12.79
CA ARG A 113 -8.36 -9.02 -14.24
C ARG A 113 -7.90 -7.80 -15.02
N HIS A 114 -8.11 -6.60 -14.49
CA HIS A 114 -7.68 -5.34 -15.11
C HIS A 114 -6.23 -4.98 -14.79
N LEU A 115 -5.60 -5.67 -13.83
CA LEU A 115 -4.16 -5.57 -13.54
C LEU A 115 -3.36 -6.44 -14.52
N ASP A 116 -3.28 -5.98 -15.77
CA ASP A 116 -2.56 -6.66 -16.86
C ASP A 116 -1.61 -5.70 -17.60
N ALA A 117 -0.80 -6.23 -18.52
CA ALA A 117 0.19 -5.43 -19.22
C ALA A 117 -0.41 -4.51 -20.30
N ARG A 118 -1.73 -4.53 -20.51
CA ARG A 118 -2.42 -3.64 -21.48
C ARG A 118 -2.87 -2.34 -20.83
N SER A 119 -3.21 -2.38 -19.54
CA SER A 119 -3.62 -1.20 -18.76
C SER A 119 -2.45 -0.51 -18.08
N VAL A 120 -1.29 -1.18 -17.96
CA VAL A 120 -0.14 -0.66 -17.22
C VAL A 120 0.49 0.56 -17.88
N ILE A 121 0.84 1.54 -17.04
CA ILE A 121 1.74 2.64 -17.39
C ILE A 121 2.94 2.51 -16.46
N VAL A 122 4.14 2.40 -17.04
CA VAL A 122 5.38 2.40 -16.26
C VAL A 122 6.00 3.78 -16.34
N GLU A 123 6.18 4.40 -15.18
CA GLU A 123 6.87 5.68 -15.04
C GLU A 123 8.22 5.45 -14.36
N LEU A 124 9.30 5.88 -15.02
CA LEU A 124 10.65 5.89 -14.45
C LEU A 124 11.04 7.35 -14.21
N SER A 125 11.23 7.71 -12.95
CA SER A 125 11.67 9.04 -12.54
C SER A 125 13.05 8.95 -11.90
N SER A 126 13.99 9.75 -12.41
CA SER A 126 15.34 9.85 -11.85
C SER A 126 16.00 11.16 -12.31
N PRO A 127 16.76 11.84 -11.44
CA PRO A 127 17.62 12.96 -11.85
C PRO A 127 18.61 12.60 -12.97
N TRP A 128 18.93 11.32 -13.10
CA TRP A 128 19.77 10.79 -14.19
C TRP A 128 19.26 11.18 -15.58
N PHE A 129 17.94 11.31 -15.76
CA PHE A 129 17.34 11.67 -17.04
C PHE A 129 17.36 13.16 -17.35
N ASP A 130 17.74 14.05 -16.41
CA ASP A 130 17.77 15.49 -16.69
C ASP A 130 18.82 15.78 -17.78
N PRO A 131 18.44 16.35 -18.94
CA PRO A 131 19.38 16.68 -20.00
C PRO A 131 20.40 17.76 -19.58
N ASP A 132 20.10 18.57 -18.55
CA ASP A 132 21.02 19.56 -17.97
C ASP A 132 21.90 18.93 -16.89
N PRO A 133 23.21 18.72 -17.12
CA PRO A 133 24.10 18.12 -16.13
C PRO A 133 24.25 18.94 -14.85
N ALA A 134 23.97 20.25 -14.88
CA ALA A 134 24.11 21.13 -13.71
C ALA A 134 22.95 20.96 -12.71
N ARG A 135 21.81 20.40 -13.15
CA ARG A 135 20.63 20.12 -12.30
C ARG A 135 20.64 18.73 -11.70
N ARG A 136 21.61 17.90 -12.10
CA ARG A 136 21.82 16.58 -11.51
C ARG A 136 22.41 16.80 -10.12
N HIS A 137 21.61 16.53 -9.10
CA HIS A 137 21.87 16.93 -7.72
C HIS A 137 23.15 16.29 -7.12
N ASP A 138 23.67 15.21 -7.71
CA ASP A 138 24.89 14.54 -7.24
C ASP A 138 25.73 13.96 -8.40
N ARG A 139 27.04 14.30 -8.45
CA ARG A 139 27.99 13.77 -9.44
C ARG A 139 28.38 12.32 -9.17
N ASP A 140 28.40 11.91 -7.91
CA ASP A 140 28.73 10.54 -7.52
C ASP A 140 27.57 9.59 -7.87
N GLU A 141 26.33 10.06 -7.71
CA GLU A 141 25.13 9.36 -8.16
C GLU A 141 25.09 9.17 -9.69
N VAL A 142 25.48 10.19 -10.46
CA VAL A 142 25.61 10.11 -11.93
C VAL A 142 26.66 9.06 -12.34
N ALA A 143 27.78 8.99 -11.63
CA ALA A 143 28.82 7.98 -11.89
C ALA A 143 28.32 6.56 -11.55
N LEU A 144 27.58 6.41 -10.45
CA LEU A 144 26.99 5.13 -10.04
C LEU A 144 25.98 4.62 -11.07
N HIS A 145 25.08 5.48 -11.55
CA HIS A 145 24.11 5.11 -12.59
C HIS A 145 24.81 4.69 -13.89
N LYS A 146 25.83 5.43 -14.34
CA LYS A 146 26.64 5.03 -15.51
C LYS A 146 27.27 3.66 -15.33
N ALA A 147 27.88 3.41 -14.17
CA ALA A 147 28.53 2.15 -13.88
C ALA A 147 27.52 1.00 -13.84
N ALA A 148 26.35 1.20 -13.23
CA ALA A 148 25.30 0.18 -13.15
C ALA A 148 24.72 -0.16 -14.53
N ILE A 149 24.43 0.85 -15.36
CA ILE A 149 23.94 0.64 -16.74
C ILE A 149 25.00 -0.09 -17.56
N ALA A 150 26.26 0.35 -17.52
CA ALA A 150 27.35 -0.29 -18.26
C ALA A 150 27.61 -1.73 -17.80
N ALA A 151 27.53 -2.00 -16.49
CA ALA A 151 27.66 -3.34 -15.95
C ALA A 151 26.52 -4.26 -16.43
N PHE A 152 25.28 -3.75 -16.44
CA PHE A 152 24.12 -4.47 -16.97
C PHE A 152 24.23 -4.72 -18.48
N GLU A 153 24.68 -3.74 -19.26
CA GLU A 153 24.88 -3.91 -20.71
C GLU A 153 25.99 -4.91 -21.04
N ALA A 154 27.01 -5.01 -20.18
CA ALA A 154 28.09 -5.99 -20.32
C ALA A 154 27.69 -7.41 -19.90
N GLU A 155 26.63 -7.56 -19.11
CA GLU A 155 26.15 -8.85 -18.63
C GLU A 155 25.43 -9.62 -19.74
N ARG A 156 25.66 -10.93 -19.79
CA ARG A 156 25.01 -11.79 -20.77
C ARG A 156 23.54 -11.93 -20.40
N ARG A 157 22.66 -11.34 -21.22
CA ARG A 157 21.21 -11.47 -21.07
C ARG A 157 20.78 -12.92 -21.28
N GLU A 158 19.94 -13.42 -20.37
CA GLU A 158 19.30 -14.71 -20.58
C GLU A 158 18.27 -14.59 -21.70
N PRO A 159 18.29 -15.49 -22.71
CA PRO A 159 17.36 -15.43 -23.83
C PRO A 159 15.90 -15.45 -23.36
N GLY A 160 15.11 -14.47 -23.80
CA GLY A 160 13.69 -14.35 -23.43
C GLY A 160 13.41 -13.72 -22.05
N SER A 161 14.45 -13.27 -21.34
CA SER A 161 14.27 -12.42 -20.15
C SER A 161 13.71 -11.05 -20.51
N ALA A 162 13.12 -10.34 -19.53
CA ALA A 162 12.63 -8.97 -19.75
C ALA A 162 13.74 -8.02 -20.24
N ALA A 163 14.96 -8.20 -19.72
CA ALA A 163 16.16 -7.49 -20.16
C ALA A 163 16.51 -7.75 -21.64
N ASP A 164 16.44 -9.02 -22.07
CA ASP A 164 16.70 -9.44 -23.45
C ASP A 164 15.64 -8.90 -24.41
N ILE A 165 14.37 -9.01 -24.03
CA ILE A 165 13.23 -8.53 -24.81
C ILE A 165 13.27 -7.01 -25.00
N LEU A 166 13.64 -6.27 -23.94
CA LEU A 166 13.80 -4.83 -24.07
C LEU A 166 14.94 -4.47 -25.01
N GLY A 167 16.07 -5.17 -24.95
CA GLY A 167 17.17 -4.98 -25.91
C GLY A 167 17.68 -3.53 -26.04
N GLY A 168 17.45 -2.67 -25.04
CA GLY A 168 17.75 -1.23 -25.10
C GLY A 168 16.69 -0.35 -25.79
N ALA A 169 15.50 -0.88 -26.08
CA ALA A 169 14.38 -0.17 -26.72
C ALA A 169 13.85 1.02 -25.89
N VAL A 170 14.09 1.02 -24.58
CA VAL A 170 13.82 2.16 -23.72
C VAL A 170 15.15 2.85 -23.42
N PRO A 171 15.38 4.08 -23.92
CA PRO A 171 16.63 4.78 -23.68
C PRO A 171 16.74 5.13 -22.20
N LEU A 172 17.65 4.45 -21.50
CA LEU A 172 18.02 4.79 -20.13
C LEU A 172 19.05 5.94 -20.10
N THR A 173 19.10 6.79 -21.13
CA THR A 173 20.07 7.88 -21.25
C THR A 173 19.36 9.23 -21.32
N PRO A 174 19.98 10.30 -20.80
CA PRO A 174 19.42 11.65 -20.91
C PRO A 174 19.21 12.11 -22.36
N ASP A 175 19.99 11.57 -23.30
CA ASP A 175 19.93 11.93 -24.72
C ASP A 175 18.61 11.50 -25.39
N GLY A 176 17.85 10.59 -24.77
CA GLY A 176 16.55 10.12 -25.25
C GLY A 176 15.36 11.00 -24.88
N ILE A 177 15.57 12.08 -24.11
CA ILE A 177 14.50 12.93 -23.59
C ILE A 177 14.15 14.04 -24.60
N ASP A 178 13.02 13.89 -25.29
CA ASP A 178 12.64 14.73 -26.43
C ASP A 178 11.42 15.65 -26.18
N SER A 179 10.73 15.47 -25.05
CA SER A 179 9.46 16.12 -24.77
C SER A 179 9.53 17.02 -23.54
N THR A 180 8.62 17.97 -23.45
CA THR A 180 8.52 18.92 -22.34
C THR A 180 7.06 19.14 -21.96
N GLU A 181 6.74 18.94 -20.68
CA GLU A 181 5.40 19.18 -20.15
C GLU A 181 5.11 20.69 -20.17
N ARG A 182 3.87 21.05 -20.50
CA ARG A 182 3.46 22.41 -20.83
C ARG A 182 3.56 23.38 -19.65
N TRP A 183 3.18 22.94 -18.46
CA TRP A 183 2.94 23.81 -17.32
C TRP A 183 4.16 23.93 -16.39
N PHE A 184 4.81 22.81 -16.12
CA PHE A 184 5.95 22.73 -15.21
C PHE A 184 7.29 22.65 -15.95
N GLY A 185 7.28 22.43 -17.27
CA GLY A 185 8.51 22.32 -18.06
C GLY A 185 9.28 21.02 -17.82
N THR A 186 8.66 20.03 -17.17
CA THR A 186 9.26 18.72 -16.90
C THR A 186 9.67 18.03 -18.19
N LYS A 187 10.93 17.59 -18.26
CA LYS A 187 11.48 16.87 -19.41
C LYS A 187 11.11 15.41 -19.31
N PHE A 188 10.60 14.81 -20.40
CA PHE A 188 10.21 13.41 -20.42
C PHE A 188 10.34 12.82 -21.83
N ALA A 189 10.29 11.51 -21.93
CA ALA A 189 10.10 10.77 -23.19
C ALA A 189 8.94 9.78 -23.00
N ARG A 190 8.36 9.31 -24.11
CA ARG A 190 7.35 8.25 -24.08
C ARG A 190 7.68 7.21 -25.13
N THR A 191 7.73 5.96 -24.70
CA THR A 191 8.00 4.84 -25.59
C THR A 191 6.90 3.80 -25.38
N PRO A 192 6.28 3.28 -26.46
CA PRO A 192 5.36 2.15 -26.34
C PRO A 192 6.05 0.94 -25.71
N LEU A 193 5.34 0.23 -24.84
CA LEU A 193 5.81 -1.03 -24.28
C LEU A 193 5.92 -2.07 -25.41
N PRO A 194 7.06 -2.78 -25.56
CA PRO A 194 7.17 -3.82 -26.58
C PRO A 194 6.15 -4.96 -26.35
N ASP A 195 5.50 -5.42 -27.42
CA ASP A 195 4.47 -6.47 -27.35
C ASP A 195 4.96 -7.76 -26.70
N ALA A 196 6.22 -8.13 -26.94
CA ALA A 196 6.84 -9.30 -26.34
C ALA A 196 7.01 -9.16 -24.81
N LEU A 197 7.26 -7.94 -24.32
CA LEU A 197 7.37 -7.68 -22.88
C LEU A 197 5.98 -7.68 -22.24
N ALA A 198 4.99 -7.09 -22.92
CA ALA A 198 3.61 -7.17 -22.49
C ALA A 198 3.09 -8.62 -22.43
N ALA A 199 3.46 -9.46 -23.40
CA ALA A 199 3.14 -10.88 -23.40
C ALA A 199 3.77 -11.61 -22.21
N LEU A 200 5.05 -11.34 -21.92
CA LEU A 200 5.74 -11.90 -20.74
C LEU A 200 5.05 -11.49 -19.43
N TRP A 201 4.64 -10.23 -19.29
CA TRP A 201 3.99 -9.74 -18.07
C TRP A 201 2.53 -10.20 -17.91
N ASN A 202 1.85 -10.56 -19.00
CA ASN A 202 0.51 -11.14 -18.94
C ASN A 202 0.51 -12.59 -18.45
N ASP A 203 1.57 -13.34 -18.74
CA ASP A 203 1.75 -14.72 -18.27
C ASP A 203 3.19 -14.99 -17.81
N PRO A 204 3.63 -14.37 -16.70
CA PRO A 204 5.00 -14.50 -16.25
C PRO A 204 5.23 -15.87 -15.57
N PRO A 205 6.43 -16.45 -15.70
CA PRO A 205 6.78 -17.69 -15.00
C PRO A 205 6.77 -17.47 -13.48
N PRO A 206 6.42 -18.47 -12.67
CA PRO A 206 6.44 -18.32 -11.20
C PRO A 206 7.85 -18.05 -10.70
N HIS A 207 7.95 -17.15 -9.71
CA HIS A 207 9.22 -16.86 -9.05
C HIS A 207 9.34 -17.70 -7.76
N PRO A 208 10.43 -18.45 -7.54
CA PRO A 208 10.56 -19.39 -6.41
C PRO A 208 10.52 -18.71 -5.03
N ASP A 209 10.99 -17.46 -4.95
CA ASP A 209 11.04 -16.71 -3.69
C ASP A 209 9.77 -15.91 -3.40
N LEU A 210 8.80 -15.87 -4.33
CA LEU A 210 7.53 -15.17 -4.10
C LEU A 210 6.54 -16.12 -3.42
N ALA A 211 6.03 -15.69 -2.27
CA ALA A 211 4.99 -16.38 -1.53
C ALA A 211 4.01 -15.39 -0.94
N VAL A 212 2.80 -15.87 -0.69
CA VAL A 212 1.79 -15.12 0.05
C VAL A 212 2.24 -14.96 1.51
N PRO A 213 2.08 -13.78 2.13
CA PRO A 213 2.49 -13.58 3.51
C PRO A 213 1.77 -14.51 4.48
N PRO A 214 2.42 -14.97 5.56
CA PRO A 214 1.75 -15.69 6.61
C PRO A 214 0.84 -14.76 7.42
N ARG A 215 -0.13 -15.37 8.13
CA ARG A 215 -1.00 -14.67 9.08
C ARG A 215 -0.20 -13.83 10.09
N ASN A 216 -0.59 -12.57 10.27
CA ASN A 216 0.06 -11.63 11.17
C ASN A 216 -0.27 -11.96 12.65
N LYS A 217 0.76 -12.37 13.39
CA LYS A 217 0.65 -12.75 14.81
C LYS A 217 0.70 -11.56 15.78
N PHE A 218 0.93 -10.35 15.27
CA PHE A 218 1.09 -9.14 16.08
C PHE A 218 -0.18 -8.31 16.21
N ILE A 219 -1.28 -8.72 15.55
CA ILE A 219 -2.57 -8.03 15.72
C ILE A 219 -3.09 -8.32 17.13
N PRO A 220 -3.32 -7.29 17.97
CA PRO A 220 -3.69 -7.50 19.35
C PRO A 220 -5.13 -8.03 19.49
N GLU A 221 -5.30 -9.07 20.32
CA GLU A 221 -6.61 -9.63 20.64
C GLU A 221 -7.15 -9.14 22.00
N ASN A 222 -6.26 -8.76 22.90
CA ASN A 222 -6.59 -8.29 24.25
C ASN A 222 -6.13 -6.85 24.46
N LEU A 223 -7.12 -5.95 24.60
CA LEU A 223 -6.91 -4.53 24.87
C LEU A 223 -7.58 -4.11 26.18
N ALA A 224 -7.73 -5.06 27.11
CA ALA A 224 -8.20 -4.76 28.45
C ALA A 224 -7.22 -3.80 29.13
N LEU A 225 -7.74 -2.67 29.59
CA LEU A 225 -6.95 -1.73 30.37
C LEU A 225 -6.53 -2.41 31.67
N LEU A 226 -5.23 -2.31 31.97
CA LEU A 226 -4.76 -2.65 33.30
C LEU A 226 -5.32 -1.60 34.29
N PRO A 227 -5.73 -2.02 35.49
CA PRO A 227 -6.20 -1.09 36.51
C PRO A 227 -5.13 -0.04 36.82
N HIS A 228 -5.56 1.16 37.19
CA HIS A 228 -4.63 2.21 37.60
C HIS A 228 -3.82 1.72 38.82
N PRO A 229 -2.52 2.04 38.95
CA PRO A 229 -1.71 1.62 40.10
C PRO A 229 -2.35 1.97 41.46
N ASP A 230 -3.06 3.10 41.54
CA ASP A 230 -3.78 3.52 42.75
C ASP A 230 -4.99 2.63 43.06
N ASP A 231 -5.69 2.13 42.03
CA ASP A 231 -6.79 1.17 42.20
C ASP A 231 -6.25 -0.21 42.61
N MET A 232 -5.03 -0.56 42.17
CA MET A 232 -4.35 -1.78 42.61
C MET A 232 -3.91 -1.69 44.08
N ALA A 233 -3.48 -0.51 44.54
CA ALA A 233 -3.10 -0.27 45.93
C ALA A 233 -4.32 -0.28 46.86
N ALA A 234 -5.45 0.29 46.43
CA ALA A 234 -6.72 0.26 47.18
C ALA A 234 -7.34 -1.15 47.29
N ALA A 235 -6.98 -2.07 46.37
CA ALA A 235 -7.45 -3.45 46.36
C ALA A 235 -6.63 -4.41 47.25
N LEU A 236 -5.56 -3.94 47.90
CA LEU A 236 -4.76 -4.71 48.86
C LEU A 236 -5.24 -4.44 50.28
N ASN A 237 -5.53 -5.51 51.02
CA ASN A 237 -5.72 -5.43 52.47
C ASN A 237 -4.39 -5.00 53.13
N PRO A 238 -4.41 -4.42 54.36
CA PRO A 238 -3.19 -4.01 55.06
C PRO A 238 -2.19 -5.14 55.37
N ASP A 239 -2.55 -6.40 55.10
CA ASP A 239 -1.70 -7.58 55.20
C ASP A 239 -1.05 -8.01 53.86
N GLY A 240 -1.27 -7.25 52.78
CA GLY A 240 -0.70 -7.52 51.45
C GLY A 240 -1.46 -8.56 50.61
N THR A 241 -2.63 -9.03 51.06
CA THR A 241 -3.47 -9.96 50.29
C THR A 241 -4.42 -9.23 49.35
N ARG A 242 -4.64 -9.78 48.14
CA ARG A 242 -5.60 -9.25 47.16
C ARG A 242 -7.02 -9.43 47.66
N SER A 243 -7.77 -8.34 47.80
CA SER A 243 -9.21 -8.42 48.08
C SER A 243 -9.94 -9.01 46.87
N VAL A 244 -10.76 -10.04 47.12
CA VAL A 244 -11.55 -10.67 46.06
C VAL A 244 -12.71 -9.73 45.73
N LEU A 245 -12.62 -9.01 44.61
CA LEU A 245 -13.73 -8.23 44.07
C LEU A 245 -14.91 -9.17 43.78
N ARG A 246 -15.91 -9.12 44.66
CA ARG A 246 -17.14 -9.91 44.57
C ARG A 246 -17.94 -9.42 43.37
N ARG A 247 -17.94 -10.19 42.27
CA ARG A 247 -18.81 -9.98 41.10
C ARG A 247 -20.25 -9.76 41.57
N GLY A 248 -20.80 -8.59 41.28
CA GLY A 248 -22.21 -8.27 41.52
C GLY A 248 -23.10 -9.26 40.79
N GLY A 249 -23.85 -10.06 41.54
CA GLY A 249 -24.79 -11.03 41.02
C GLY A 249 -26.05 -11.04 41.88
N GLY A 250 -27.19 -10.87 41.22
CA GLY A 250 -28.47 -11.42 41.66
C GLY A 250 -29.24 -10.55 42.64
N GLY A 251 -30.39 -10.04 42.18
CA GLY A 251 -31.33 -9.31 43.01
C GLY A 251 -32.14 -10.19 43.97
N GLY A 252 -33.07 -9.54 44.67
CA GLY A 252 -34.22 -10.22 45.23
C GLY A 252 -34.49 -9.92 46.70
N GLY A 253 -35.52 -9.09 46.93
CA GLY A 253 -36.59 -9.47 47.85
C GLY A 253 -36.46 -9.07 49.32
N GLY A 254 -37.48 -8.32 49.77
CA GLY A 254 -38.18 -8.67 51.02
C GLY A 254 -37.93 -7.79 52.24
N GLY A 255 -38.72 -6.72 52.36
CA GLY A 255 -39.78 -6.61 53.37
C GLY A 255 -39.46 -6.42 54.86
N ARG A 256 -40.27 -5.53 55.46
CA ARG A 256 -40.60 -5.33 56.91
C ARG A 256 -39.50 -4.66 57.72
N GLY A 257 -39.75 -3.75 58.65
CA GLY A 257 -40.92 -3.15 59.30
C GLY A 257 -40.32 -2.24 60.41
N GLY A 258 -40.81 -1.03 60.63
CA GLY A 258 -41.85 -0.76 61.61
C GLY A 258 -41.41 0.40 62.51
N GLY A 259 -42.37 1.23 62.94
CA GLY A 259 -42.18 2.39 63.79
C GLY A 259 -42.92 3.60 63.25
#